data_AF-A0AAW2KJZ9-F1
#
_entry.id   AF-A0AAW2KJZ9-F1
#
_cell.length_a   1.000
_cell.length_b   1.000
_cell.length_c   1.000
_cell.angle_alpha   90.00
_cell.angle_beta   90.00
_cell.angle_gamma   90.00
#
_symmetry.space_group_name_H-M   'P 1'
#
loop_
_entity.id
_entity.type
_entity.pdbx_description
1 polymer ?
#
loop_
_entity_poly.entity_id
_entity_poly.type
_entity_poly.pdbx_seq_one_letter_code
_entity_poly.pdbx_strand_id
1 'polypeptide(L)' 'MAGYTGFVCGPINGNYAYIPVEEVARAKNPVNTRDHKWAWVRSITNQPDFGRG' A
#
# COMPACT_ATOMS: atom_id res chain seq x y z
N MET A 1 -12.28 18.64 -16.91
CA MET A 1 -11.69 18.38 -15.57
C MET A 1 -12.39 19.29 -14.59
N ALA A 2 -13.01 18.76 -13.53
CA ALA A 2 -13.93 19.49 -12.65
C ALA A 2 -13.27 20.48 -11.67
N GLY A 3 -12.05 20.95 -11.93
CA GLY A 3 -11.38 22.00 -11.13
C GLY A 3 -11.01 21.65 -9.69
N TYR A 4 -11.34 20.45 -9.20
CA TYR A 4 -10.91 20.00 -7.88
C TYR A 4 -9.40 19.70 -7.89
N THR A 5 -8.71 20.06 -6.81
CA THR A 5 -7.27 19.80 -6.57
C THR A 5 -7.09 19.20 -5.17
N GLY A 6 -5.88 18.69 -4.85
CA GLY A 6 -5.59 18.15 -3.51
C GLY A 6 -6.00 16.70 -3.28
N PHE A 7 -6.28 15.94 -4.34
CA PHE A 7 -6.57 14.52 -4.26
C PHE A 7 -5.72 13.72 -5.25
N VAL A 8 -5.60 12.42 -5.00
CA VAL A 8 -5.11 11.43 -5.96
C VAL A 8 -6.24 10.47 -6.32
N CYS A 9 -6.26 9.95 -7.55
CA CYS A 9 -7.19 8.90 -7.93
C CYS A 9 -6.58 7.52 -7.63
N GLY A 10 -7.38 6.61 -7.11
CA GLY A 10 -6.92 5.24 -6.85
C GLY A 10 -8.05 4.29 -6.43
N PRO A 11 -7.82 2.98 -6.52
CA PRO A 11 -8.78 1.99 -6.08
C PRO A 11 -8.80 1.88 -4.54
N ILE A 12 -9.99 1.97 -3.96
CA ILE A 12 -10.29 1.66 -2.57
C ILE A 12 -11.25 0.45 -2.58
N ASN A 13 -10.80 -0.68 -2.02
CA ASN A 13 -11.58 -1.93 -1.98
C ASN A 13 -12.16 -2.35 -3.34
N GLY A 14 -11.41 -2.13 -4.43
CA GLY A 14 -11.81 -2.48 -5.80
C GLY A 14 -12.60 -1.40 -6.56
N ASN A 15 -12.99 -0.31 -5.91
CA ASN A 15 -13.69 0.81 -6.56
C ASN A 15 -12.77 2.03 -6.68
N TYR A 16 -12.78 2.70 -7.83
CA TYR A 16 -12.01 3.94 -8.02
C TYR A 16 -12.64 5.10 -7.26
N ALA A 17 -11.83 5.79 -6.48
CA ALA A 17 -12.21 6.97 -5.71
C ALA A 17 -11.15 8.08 -5.82
N TYR A 18 -11.57 9.29 -5.49
CA TYR A 18 -10.66 10.40 -5.22
C TYR A 18 -10.31 10.39 -3.74
N ILE A 19 -9.01 10.29 -3.45
CA ILE A 19 -8.47 10.14 -2.09
C ILE A 19 -7.74 11.43 -1.73
N PRO A 20 -8.08 12.10 -0.61
CA PRO A 20 -7.40 13.32 -0.17
C PRO A 20 -5.91 13.08 0.05
N VAL A 21 -5.06 14.00 -0.45
CA VAL A 21 -3.60 13.86 -0.36
C VAL A 21 -3.13 13.87 1.10
N GLU A 22 -3.81 14.60 1.98
CA GLU A 22 -3.48 14.68 3.40
C GLU A 22 -3.71 13.34 4.13
N GLU A 23 -4.67 12.53 3.67
CA GLU A 23 -4.90 11.18 4.21
C GLU A 23 -3.83 10.22 3.72
N VAL A 24 -3.51 10.26 2.42
CA VAL A 24 -2.45 9.43 1.82
C VAL A 24 -1.10 9.71 2.45
N ALA A 25 -0.76 10.98 2.71
CA ALA A 25 0.52 11.36 3.31
C ALA A 25 0.66 10.91 4.78
N ARG A 26 -0.45 10.74 5.51
CA ARG A 26 -0.45 10.29 6.91
C ARG A 26 -0.59 8.79 7.05
N ALA A 27 -1.26 8.12 6.12
CA ALA A 27 -1.45 6.69 6.13
C ALA A 27 -0.12 5.95 5.92
N LYS A 28 0.11 4.88 6.69
CA LYS A 28 1.20 3.93 6.45
C LYS A 28 0.62 2.65 5.88
N ASN A 29 1.24 2.12 4.83
CA ASN A 29 0.90 0.80 4.28
C ASN A 29 2.01 -0.20 4.64
N PRO A 30 2.01 -0.73 5.88
CA PRO A 30 3.02 -1.71 6.28
C PRO A 30 2.81 -3.02 5.53
N VAL A 31 3.90 -3.58 5.03
CA VAL A 31 3.88 -4.90 4.41
C VAL A 31 3.59 -5.94 5.49
N ASN A 32 2.59 -6.79 5.26
CA ASN A 32 2.31 -7.91 6.14
C ASN A 32 3.26 -9.08 5.85
N THR A 33 4.31 -9.24 6.66
CA THR A 33 5.31 -10.29 6.45
C THR A 33 4.82 -11.71 6.77
N ARG A 34 3.61 -11.85 7.31
CA ARG A 34 3.01 -13.14 7.68
C ARG A 34 1.98 -13.63 6.67
N ASP A 35 1.67 -12.86 5.64
CA ASP A 35 0.72 -13.27 4.62
C ASP A 35 1.36 -14.19 3.56
N HIS A 36 0.51 -14.83 2.75
CA HIS A 36 0.96 -15.72 1.69
C HIS A 36 1.71 -14.98 0.57
N LYS A 37 1.44 -13.68 0.37
CA LYS A 37 2.10 -12.87 -0.67
C LYS A 37 3.56 -12.66 -0.31
N TRP A 38 3.83 -12.35 0.95
CA TRP A 38 5.19 -12.25 1.48
C TRP A 38 5.89 -13.61 1.53
N ALA A 39 5.17 -14.69 1.86
CA ALA A 39 5.71 -16.05 1.76
C ALA A 39 6.15 -16.40 0.33
N TRP A 40 5.37 -16.02 -0.69
CA TRP A 40 5.74 -16.21 -2.09
C TRP A 40 6.99 -15.41 -2.47
N VAL A 41 7.05 -14.11 -2.12
CA VAL A 41 8.24 -13.28 -2.36
C VAL A 41 9.49 -13.94 -1.76
N ARG A 42 9.42 -14.44 -0.53
CA ARG A 42 10.53 -15.16 0.13
C ARG A 42 10.93 -16.47 -0.55
N SER A 43 9.98 -17.17 -1.18
CA SER A 43 10.31 -18.43 -1.89
C SER A 43 11.10 -18.22 -3.17
N ILE A 44 10.95 -17.05 -3.81
CA ILE A 44 11.60 -16.73 -5.09
C ILE A 44 12.74 -15.73 -4.97
N THR A 45 12.88 -15.10 -3.80
CA THR A 45 13.95 -14.14 -3.50
C THR A 45 14.62 -14.53 -2.20
N ASN A 46 15.95 -14.45 -2.12
CA ASN A 46 16.69 -14.56 -0.85
C ASN A 46 16.52 -13.30 0.03
N GLN A 47 15.35 -12.64 -0.01
CA GLN A 47 15.09 -11.45 0.81
C GLN A 47 15.16 -11.84 2.30
N PRO A 48 15.93 -11.10 3.12
CA PRO A 48 16.00 -11.36 4.56
C PRO A 48 14.66 -11.03 5.22
N ASP A 49 14.29 -11.80 6.25
CA ASP A 49 13.11 -11.50 7.04
C ASP A 49 13.33 -10.22 7.87
N PHE A 50 12.29 -9.37 7.94
CA PHE A 50 12.24 -8.26 8.87
C PHE A 50 11.95 -8.79 10.29
N GLY A 51 12.87 -9.58 10.84
CA GLY A 51 12.86 -9.97 12.24
C GLY A 51 13.29 -8.78 13.10
N ARG A 52 12.42 -8.36 14.03
CA ARG A 52 12.87 -7.53 15.16
C ARG A 52 13.75 -8.41 16.05
N GLY A 53 15.02 -8.02 16.20
CA GLY A 53 15.75 -8.26 17.44
C GLY A 53 15.15 -7.45 18.59
#